data_AF-X1W2C1-F1
#
_entry.id   AF-X1W2C1-F1
#
_cell.length_a   1.000
_cell.length_b   1.000
_cell.length_c   1.000
_cell.angle_alpha   90.00
_cell.angle_beta   90.00
_cell.angle_gamma   90.00
#
_symmetry.space_group_name_H-M   'P 1'
#
loop_
_entity.id
_entity.type
_entity.pdbx_description
1 polymer ?
#
loop_
_entity_poly.entity_id
_entity_poly.type
_entity_poly.pdbx_seq_one_letter_code
_entity_poly.pdbx_strand_id
1 'polypeptide(L)'
;SYGLAGSSAAPNANNSLVTFFKYGSDISTVYRIDYLSWTDWYNVFKNQMDNGWPAILATNKPDEEGGHAVVIDGYRVEADVNQVHVNMGWGGSADNYYAIDDIYGYGDDSRDYAVINISPSDSTNTGDISGKVTDEIGTGFENIHVKIYDQNNNHVNSAWTDSIGNYVADCLKEGTYKIFFDTSQTGYYVSEWYNDKDS
;
A
#
# COMPACT_ATOMS: atom_id res chain seq x y z
N SER A 1 13.30 -21.46 -10.24
CA SER A 1 14.18 -22.64 -10.10
C SER A 1 14.58 -22.79 -8.65
N TYR A 2 14.60 -24.00 -8.11
CA TYR A 2 15.05 -24.25 -6.73
C TYR A 2 16.26 -25.17 -6.73
N GLY A 3 17.24 -24.87 -5.88
CA GLY A 3 18.48 -25.62 -5.78
C GLY A 3 19.22 -25.39 -4.46
N LEU A 4 20.09 -26.33 -4.09
CA LEU A 4 20.85 -26.30 -2.83
C LEU A 4 21.87 -25.14 -2.78
N ALA A 5 22.42 -24.73 -3.92
CA ALA A 5 23.40 -23.65 -4.03
C ALA A 5 22.75 -22.29 -4.38
N GLY A 6 21.44 -22.26 -4.62
CA GLY A 6 20.74 -21.05 -5.06
C GLY A 6 19.38 -21.37 -5.66
N SER A 7 18.44 -20.46 -5.47
CA SER A 7 17.10 -20.51 -6.06
C SER A 7 16.81 -19.15 -6.69
N SER A 8 16.08 -19.13 -7.80
CA SER A 8 15.77 -17.90 -8.54
C SER A 8 14.33 -17.88 -9.02
N ALA A 9 13.76 -16.68 -8.99
CA ALA A 9 12.48 -16.33 -9.61
C ALA A 9 12.51 -14.84 -9.96
N ALA A 10 11.76 -14.43 -10.97
CA ALA A 10 11.57 -13.02 -11.25
C ALA A 10 10.67 -12.39 -10.15
N PRO A 11 11.04 -11.24 -9.58
CA PRO A 11 10.16 -10.48 -8.71
C PRO A 11 8.80 -10.23 -9.37
N ASN A 12 7.73 -10.41 -8.59
CA ASN A 12 6.34 -10.25 -9.02
C ASN A 12 5.96 -11.01 -10.32
N ALA A 13 6.59 -12.16 -10.60
CA ALA A 13 6.21 -13.01 -11.74
C ALA A 13 4.70 -13.32 -11.73
N ASN A 14 4.05 -13.24 -12.89
CA ASN A 14 2.61 -13.44 -13.06
C ASN A 14 1.74 -12.55 -12.15
N ASN A 15 2.21 -11.33 -11.84
CA ASN A 15 1.51 -10.39 -10.98
C ASN A 15 1.14 -10.99 -9.60
N SER A 16 2.05 -11.78 -9.04
CA SER A 16 1.83 -12.54 -7.79
C SER A 16 1.48 -11.66 -6.59
N LEU A 17 2.04 -10.46 -6.47
CA LEU A 17 1.78 -9.52 -5.36
C LEU A 17 0.31 -9.09 -5.31
N VAL A 18 -0.29 -8.84 -6.47
CA VAL A 18 -1.72 -8.53 -6.58
C VAL A 18 -2.54 -9.81 -6.44
N THR A 19 -2.22 -10.85 -7.23
CA THR A 19 -3.05 -12.06 -7.37
C THR A 19 -3.16 -12.87 -6.09
N PHE A 20 -2.08 -12.96 -5.31
CA PHE A 20 -2.00 -13.84 -4.16
C PHE A 20 -1.81 -13.10 -2.83
N PHE A 21 -1.18 -11.91 -2.86
CA PHE A 21 -0.86 -11.16 -1.65
C PHE A 21 -1.71 -9.91 -1.44
N LYS A 22 -2.66 -9.62 -2.35
CA LYS A 22 -3.65 -8.54 -2.22
C LYS A 22 -3.05 -7.12 -2.11
N TYR A 23 -1.87 -6.92 -2.70
CA TYR A 23 -1.32 -5.56 -2.85
C TYR A 23 -2.12 -4.75 -3.89
N GLY A 24 -1.86 -3.44 -3.93
CA GLY A 24 -2.45 -2.51 -4.90
C GLY A 24 -2.25 -2.93 -6.35
N SER A 25 -3.28 -2.69 -7.15
CA SER A 25 -3.25 -2.98 -8.60
C SER A 25 -2.37 -2.03 -9.40
N ASP A 26 -1.87 -0.98 -8.77
CA ASP A 26 -0.93 0.02 -9.31
C ASP A 26 0.54 -0.44 -9.25
N ILE A 27 0.81 -1.62 -8.70
CA ILE A 27 2.12 -2.28 -8.79
C ILE A 27 2.59 -2.29 -10.25
N SER A 28 3.83 -1.85 -10.46
CA SER A 28 4.43 -1.79 -11.78
C SER A 28 5.81 -2.43 -11.80
N THR A 29 6.16 -3.03 -12.93
CA THR A 29 7.53 -3.43 -13.24
C THR A 29 8.12 -2.40 -14.19
N VAL A 30 9.23 -1.79 -13.80
CA VAL A 30 9.95 -0.78 -14.57
C VAL A 30 11.37 -1.26 -14.86
N TYR A 31 11.89 -0.98 -16.05
CA TYR A 31 13.19 -1.48 -16.50
C TYR A 31 14.20 -0.34 -16.58
N ARG A 32 15.44 -0.58 -16.13
CA ARG A 32 16.53 0.40 -16.17
C ARG A 32 16.73 1.01 -17.56
N ILE A 33 16.61 0.18 -18.60
CA ILE A 33 16.80 0.56 -20.01
C ILE A 33 15.82 1.63 -20.50
N ASP A 34 14.66 1.77 -19.84
CA ASP A 34 13.63 2.75 -20.22
C ASP A 34 13.93 4.17 -19.69
N TYR A 35 14.99 4.33 -18.88
CA TYR A 35 15.38 5.59 -18.25
C TYR A 35 16.64 6.16 -18.89
N LEU A 36 16.60 7.46 -19.23
CA LEU A 36 17.66 8.14 -19.97
C LEU A 36 18.99 8.19 -19.22
N SER A 37 18.96 8.22 -17.89
CA SER A 37 20.15 8.33 -17.05
C SER A 37 20.01 7.54 -15.74
N TRP A 38 21.15 7.28 -15.10
CA TRP A 38 21.20 6.75 -13.73
C TRP A 38 20.53 7.67 -12.71
N THR A 39 20.51 8.98 -12.96
CA THR A 39 19.74 9.94 -12.14
C THR A 39 18.24 9.73 -12.27
N ASP A 40 17.73 9.48 -13.48
CA ASP A 40 16.31 9.18 -13.69
C ASP A 40 15.93 7.86 -13.04
N TRP A 41 16.81 6.85 -13.13
CA TRP A 41 16.62 5.57 -12.45
C TRP A 41 16.64 5.71 -10.92
N TYR A 42 17.59 6.46 -10.37
CA TYR A 42 17.60 6.81 -8.95
C TYR A 42 16.31 7.51 -8.50
N ASN A 43 15.78 8.42 -9.31
CA ASN A 43 14.55 9.15 -8.99
C ASN A 43 13.32 8.24 -8.87
N VAL A 44 13.31 7.07 -9.51
CA VAL A 44 12.28 6.04 -9.28
C VAL A 44 12.27 5.64 -7.82
N PHE A 45 13.42 5.19 -7.29
CA PHE A 45 13.53 4.75 -5.90
C PHE A 45 13.32 5.90 -4.93
N LYS A 46 13.88 7.08 -5.23
CA LYS A 46 13.62 8.26 -4.43
C LYS A 46 12.11 8.51 -4.29
N ASN A 47 11.36 8.46 -5.39
CA ASN A 47 9.92 8.67 -5.37
C ASN A 47 9.17 7.62 -4.54
N GLN A 48 9.57 6.35 -4.61
CA GLN A 48 8.97 5.30 -3.80
C GLN A 48 9.21 5.54 -2.30
N MET A 49 10.44 5.88 -1.92
CA MET A 49 10.81 6.20 -0.54
C MET A 49 10.15 7.48 -0.03
N ASP A 50 9.95 8.50 -0.87
CA ASP A 50 9.16 9.69 -0.53
C ASP A 50 7.70 9.33 -0.18
N ASN A 51 7.17 8.24 -0.74
CA ASN A 51 5.83 7.69 -0.41
C ASN A 51 5.87 6.64 0.72
N GLY A 52 7.03 6.35 1.30
CA GLY A 52 7.18 5.33 2.34
C GLY A 52 7.09 3.89 1.83
N TRP A 53 7.37 3.65 0.55
CA TRP A 53 7.26 2.34 -0.07
C TRP A 53 8.65 1.80 -0.44
N PRO A 54 9.14 0.73 0.22
CA PRO A 54 10.32 0.01 -0.25
C PRO A 54 10.09 -0.60 -1.64
N ALA A 55 11.15 -0.69 -2.44
CA ALA A 55 11.11 -1.27 -3.78
C ALA A 55 11.94 -2.56 -3.85
N ILE A 56 11.50 -3.50 -4.68
CA ILE A 56 12.31 -4.70 -4.99
C ILE A 56 13.06 -4.41 -6.29
N LEU A 57 14.39 -4.54 -6.26
CA LEU A 57 15.25 -4.41 -7.44
C LEU A 57 15.85 -5.77 -7.78
N ALA A 58 15.67 -6.22 -9.03
CA ALA A 58 16.49 -7.25 -9.63
C ALA A 58 17.65 -6.57 -10.38
N THR A 59 18.86 -6.71 -9.84
CA THR A 59 20.08 -6.13 -10.41
C THR A 59 21.05 -7.21 -10.89
N ASN A 60 21.79 -6.94 -11.96
CA ASN A 60 22.63 -7.90 -12.65
C ASN A 60 24.08 -7.42 -12.71
N LYS A 61 25.00 -8.38 -12.83
CA LYS A 61 26.40 -8.09 -13.11
C LYS A 61 26.55 -7.63 -14.56
N PRO A 62 27.16 -6.47 -14.85
CA PRO A 62 27.24 -5.95 -16.22
C PRO A 62 28.01 -6.87 -17.18
N ASP A 63 29.09 -7.52 -16.71
CA ASP A 63 30.03 -8.26 -17.56
C ASP A 63 29.94 -9.79 -17.45
N GLU A 64 28.99 -10.32 -16.68
CA GLU A 64 28.85 -11.76 -16.48
C GLU A 64 27.40 -12.22 -16.25
N GLU A 65 27.19 -13.53 -16.29
CA GLU A 65 25.93 -14.13 -15.85
C GLU A 65 25.85 -14.11 -14.33
N GLY A 66 24.94 -13.30 -13.81
CA GLY A 66 24.70 -13.21 -12.38
C GLY A 66 23.69 -12.11 -12.09
N GLY A 67 22.63 -12.47 -11.38
CA GLY A 67 21.59 -11.54 -10.94
C GLY A 67 21.30 -11.73 -9.46
N HIS A 68 20.88 -10.65 -8.80
CA HIS A 68 20.46 -10.67 -7.41
C HIS A 68 19.20 -9.84 -7.23
N ALA A 69 18.31 -10.30 -6.37
CA ALA A 69 17.13 -9.54 -5.97
C ALA A 69 17.37 -8.93 -4.60
N VAL A 70 17.26 -7.61 -4.50
CA VAL A 70 17.52 -6.82 -3.29
C VAL A 70 16.33 -5.93 -2.97
N VAL A 71 16.28 -5.42 -1.74
CA VAL A 71 15.30 -4.41 -1.34
C VAL A 71 16.00 -3.05 -1.24
N ILE A 72 15.43 -2.05 -1.88
CA ILE A 72 15.81 -0.65 -1.69
C ILE A 72 14.80 -0.02 -0.73
N ASP A 73 15.29 0.48 0.40
CA ASP A 73 14.50 1.01 1.51
C ASP A 73 15.01 2.37 2.02
N GLY A 74 15.91 3.02 1.28
CA GLY A 74 16.37 4.36 1.59
C GLY A 74 17.10 5.01 0.43
N TYR A 75 17.26 6.33 0.49
CA TYR A 75 18.05 7.10 -0.46
C TYR A 75 18.83 8.21 0.25
N ARG A 76 19.91 8.67 -0.38
CA ARG A 76 20.62 9.89 -0.02
C ARG A 76 21.42 10.41 -1.21
N VAL A 77 21.84 11.67 -1.11
CA VAL A 77 22.90 12.23 -1.96
C VAL A 77 24.05 12.61 -1.05
N GLU A 78 25.21 12.00 -1.25
CA GLU A 78 26.41 12.28 -0.47
C GLU A 78 27.60 12.47 -1.41
N ALA A 79 28.35 13.57 -1.23
CA ALA A 79 29.46 13.95 -2.09
C ALA A 79 29.10 13.95 -3.60
N ASP A 80 27.92 14.49 -3.92
CA ASP A 80 27.35 14.57 -5.27
C ASP A 80 27.07 13.20 -5.94
N VAL A 81 27.04 12.11 -5.17
CA VAL A 81 26.68 10.77 -5.64
C VAL A 81 25.27 10.41 -5.18
N ASN A 82 24.43 10.00 -6.13
CA ASN A 82 23.10 9.45 -5.88
C ASN A 82 23.22 8.04 -5.32
N GLN A 83 22.82 7.86 -4.06
CA GLN A 83 22.97 6.59 -3.35
C GLN A 83 21.63 6.04 -2.85
N VAL A 84 21.48 4.73 -2.92
CA VAL A 84 20.35 4.00 -2.34
C VAL A 84 20.83 3.12 -1.19
N HIS A 85 20.05 3.06 -0.10
CA HIS A 85 20.25 2.03 0.91
C HIS A 85 19.69 0.72 0.39
N VAL A 86 20.46 -0.35 0.51
CA VAL A 86 20.13 -1.66 -0.04
C VAL A 86 20.23 -2.69 1.08
N ASN A 87 19.14 -3.42 1.29
CA ASN A 87 19.13 -4.66 2.04
C ASN A 87 19.39 -5.83 1.07
N MET A 88 20.51 -6.53 1.30
CA MET A 88 21.01 -7.58 0.42
C MET A 88 20.28 -8.91 0.62
N GLY A 89 19.45 -9.05 1.66
CA GLY A 89 18.81 -10.30 2.02
C GLY A 89 19.75 -11.34 2.63
N TRP A 90 20.94 -10.93 3.09
CA TRP A 90 21.97 -11.80 3.69
C TRP A 90 22.11 -11.61 5.20
N GLY A 91 20.99 -11.33 5.89
CA GLY A 91 20.98 -11.15 7.34
C GLY A 91 21.75 -9.92 7.83
N GLY A 92 21.76 -8.84 7.04
CA GLY A 92 22.48 -7.60 7.35
C GLY A 92 23.90 -7.53 6.78
N SER A 93 24.46 -8.66 6.33
CA SER A 93 25.77 -8.66 5.69
C SER A 93 25.72 -7.90 4.36
N ALA A 94 26.61 -6.93 4.19
CA ALA A 94 26.68 -6.03 3.03
C ALA A 94 25.44 -5.14 2.83
N ASP A 95 24.57 -4.98 3.83
CA ASP A 95 23.57 -3.91 3.81
C ASP A 95 24.29 -2.57 3.95
N ASN A 96 24.08 -1.66 2.99
CA ASN A 96 24.74 -0.35 2.98
C ASN A 96 24.08 0.62 2.00
N TYR A 97 24.56 1.85 1.99
CA TYR A 97 24.37 2.79 0.89
C TYR A 97 25.35 2.52 -0.25
N TYR A 98 24.81 2.35 -1.45
CA TYR A 98 25.56 2.13 -2.68
C TYR A 98 25.21 3.20 -3.72
N ALA A 99 26.13 3.49 -4.64
CA ALA A 99 25.77 4.25 -5.83
C ALA A 99 24.76 3.45 -6.64
N ILE A 100 23.75 4.12 -7.22
CA ILE A 100 22.67 3.41 -7.93
C ILE A 100 23.16 2.61 -9.16
N ASP A 101 24.32 2.98 -9.69
CA ASP A 101 25.01 2.37 -10.83
C ASP A 101 26.08 1.33 -10.40
N ASP A 102 26.36 1.19 -9.11
CA ASP A 102 27.26 0.18 -8.55
C ASP A 102 26.80 -0.27 -7.14
N ILE A 103 25.90 -1.24 -7.13
CA ILE A 103 25.40 -1.91 -5.93
C ILE A 103 26.23 -3.17 -5.72
N TYR A 104 27.32 -3.09 -4.96
CA TYR A 104 28.17 -4.26 -4.68
C TYR A 104 28.67 -4.98 -5.96
N GLY A 105 29.06 -4.19 -6.97
CA GLY A 105 29.46 -4.65 -8.29
C GLY A 105 28.31 -5.15 -9.17
N TYR A 106 27.06 -4.91 -8.79
CA TYR A 106 25.87 -5.08 -9.64
C TYR A 106 25.41 -3.71 -10.16
N GLY A 107 24.73 -3.70 -11.30
CA GLY A 107 24.31 -2.49 -11.99
C GLY A 107 24.46 -2.69 -13.49
N ASP A 108 23.38 -3.09 -14.17
CA ASP A 108 23.37 -3.32 -15.62
C ASP A 108 22.33 -2.43 -16.30
N ASP A 109 22.75 -1.69 -17.32
CA ASP A 109 21.90 -0.74 -18.04
C ASP A 109 20.73 -1.39 -18.79
N SER A 110 20.81 -2.69 -19.12
CA SER A 110 19.88 -3.38 -20.01
C SER A 110 19.00 -4.42 -19.33
N ARG A 111 19.48 -5.00 -18.22
CA ARG A 111 18.87 -6.15 -17.55
C ARG A 111 18.26 -5.82 -16.20
N ASP A 112 18.61 -4.67 -15.60
CA ASP A 112 18.07 -4.30 -14.30
C ASP A 112 16.61 -3.88 -14.41
N TYR A 113 15.80 -4.32 -13.44
CA TYR A 113 14.39 -3.95 -13.35
C TYR A 113 13.92 -3.95 -11.91
N ALA A 114 12.94 -3.10 -11.61
CA ALA A 114 12.38 -2.96 -10.29
C ALA A 114 10.88 -3.22 -10.30
N VAL A 115 10.38 -3.73 -9.19
CA VAL A 115 8.96 -3.75 -8.87
C VAL A 115 8.70 -2.61 -7.89
N ILE A 116 7.84 -1.69 -8.32
CA ILE A 116 7.49 -0.46 -7.61
C ILE A 116 5.99 -0.42 -7.31
N ASN A 117 5.58 0.57 -6.53
CA ASN A 117 4.25 0.77 -5.98
C ASN A 117 3.80 -0.43 -5.14
N ILE A 118 4.73 -1.02 -4.38
CA ILE A 118 4.44 -2.13 -3.47
C ILE A 118 3.81 -1.57 -2.20
N SER A 119 2.53 -1.25 -2.31
CA SER A 119 1.68 -0.76 -1.23
C SER A 119 0.49 -1.69 -1.01
N PRO A 120 -0.05 -1.78 0.22
CA PRO A 120 -1.34 -2.43 0.44
C PRO A 120 -2.38 -1.88 -0.54
N SER A 121 -3.31 -2.71 -1.02
CA SER A 121 -4.34 -2.25 -1.95
C SER A 121 -5.05 -1.01 -1.41
N ASP A 122 -5.08 0.08 -2.20
CA ASP A 122 -5.64 1.39 -1.87
C ASP A 122 -6.89 1.34 -0.96
N SER A 123 -6.61 1.24 0.34
CA SER A 123 -7.37 1.78 1.46
C SER A 123 -6.56 2.90 2.13
N THR A 124 -5.47 3.38 1.51
CA THR A 124 -4.50 4.28 2.17
C THR A 124 -4.76 5.78 1.99
N ASN A 125 -5.89 6.18 1.41
CA ASN A 125 -6.54 7.48 1.66
C ASN A 125 -7.94 7.25 2.21
N THR A 126 -8.06 6.31 3.13
CA THR A 126 -9.33 6.06 3.80
C THR A 126 -9.28 6.48 5.26
N GLY A 127 -10.37 7.08 5.71
CA GLY A 127 -10.64 7.31 7.10
C GLY A 127 -11.71 6.34 7.60
N ASP A 128 -11.84 6.28 8.91
CA ASP A 128 -12.92 5.55 9.55
C ASP A 128 -14.01 6.54 9.95
N ILE A 129 -15.27 6.19 9.70
CA ILE A 129 -16.41 6.84 10.34
C ILE A 129 -16.79 5.98 11.53
N SER A 130 -16.56 6.49 12.73
CA SER A 130 -16.95 5.85 13.98
C SER A 130 -17.87 6.75 14.80
N GLY A 131 -18.66 6.12 15.66
CA GLY A 131 -19.60 6.83 16.52
C GLY A 131 -20.28 5.90 17.51
N LYS A 132 -21.19 6.48 18.28
CA LYS A 132 -22.02 5.77 19.24
C LYS A 132 -23.47 6.16 19.04
N VAL A 133 -24.35 5.16 18.92
CA VAL A 133 -25.80 5.35 18.79
C VAL A 133 -26.41 5.16 20.18
N THR A 134 -27.09 6.19 20.69
CA THR A 134 -27.69 6.16 22.03
C THR A 134 -29.14 6.69 22.06
N ASP A 135 -29.88 6.38 23.12
CA ASP A 135 -31.13 7.05 23.47
C ASP A 135 -30.91 8.44 24.10
N GLU A 136 -32.01 9.12 24.48
CA GLU A 136 -32.01 10.45 25.11
C GLU A 136 -31.28 10.49 26.48
N ILE A 137 -31.09 9.34 27.13
CA ILE A 137 -30.44 9.23 28.43
C ILE A 137 -29.03 8.62 28.34
N GLY A 138 -28.53 8.32 27.13
CA GLY A 138 -27.18 7.86 26.84
C GLY A 138 -26.98 6.33 26.78
N THR A 139 -28.05 5.54 26.84
CA THR A 139 -27.99 4.08 26.68
C THR A 139 -27.69 3.73 25.23
N GLY A 140 -26.69 2.87 25.00
CA GLY A 140 -26.31 2.46 23.64
C GLY A 140 -27.28 1.48 22.99
N PHE A 141 -27.48 1.60 21.68
CA PHE A 141 -28.28 0.65 20.91
C PHE A 141 -27.41 -0.33 20.15
N GLU A 142 -27.53 -1.62 20.49
CA GLU A 142 -26.91 -2.72 19.76
C GLU A 142 -27.70 -3.07 18.48
N ASN A 143 -27.01 -3.66 17.49
CA ASN A 143 -27.62 -4.22 16.28
C ASN A 143 -28.36 -3.19 15.42
N ILE A 144 -27.88 -1.95 15.41
CA ILE A 144 -28.31 -0.91 14.46
C ILE A 144 -27.44 -1.01 13.21
N HIS A 145 -28.07 -1.07 12.04
CA HIS A 145 -27.35 -1.11 10.77
C HIS A 145 -27.04 0.31 10.31
N VAL A 146 -25.80 0.73 10.52
CA VAL A 146 -25.31 2.05 10.12
C VAL A 146 -24.89 1.97 8.66
N LYS A 147 -25.64 2.63 7.77
CA LYS A 147 -25.37 2.67 6.33
C LYS A 147 -24.74 3.99 5.95
N ILE A 148 -23.72 3.95 5.10
CA ILE A 148 -22.96 5.12 4.66
C ILE A 148 -23.17 5.31 3.18
N TYR A 149 -23.48 6.54 2.80
CA TYR A 149 -23.78 6.96 1.43
C TYR A 149 -22.87 8.10 1.00
N ASP A 150 -22.56 8.15 -0.30
CA ASP A 150 -21.94 9.32 -0.91
C ASP A 150 -22.96 10.47 -1.11
N GLN A 151 -22.49 11.60 -1.64
CA GLN A 151 -23.35 12.76 -1.94
C GLN A 151 -24.42 12.48 -3.02
N ASN A 152 -24.25 11.44 -3.82
CA ASN A 152 -25.15 11.05 -4.89
C ASN A 152 -26.16 9.96 -4.45
N ASN A 153 -26.23 9.64 -3.15
CA ASN A 153 -27.05 8.55 -2.58
C ASN A 153 -26.62 7.14 -2.97
N ASN A 154 -25.38 6.92 -3.40
CA ASN A 154 -24.86 5.57 -3.58
C ASN A 154 -24.40 5.01 -2.23
N HIS A 155 -24.81 3.78 -1.92
CA HIS A 155 -24.33 3.08 -0.74
C HIS A 155 -22.85 2.73 -0.91
N VAL A 156 -22.01 3.17 0.02
CA VAL A 156 -20.54 3.00 -0.03
C VAL A 156 -20.03 1.97 0.99
N ASN A 157 -20.57 1.95 2.21
CA ASN A 157 -20.17 1.02 3.25
C ASN A 157 -21.25 0.92 4.35
N SER A 158 -21.12 -0.04 5.26
CA SER A 158 -21.98 -0.15 6.44
C SER A 158 -21.27 -0.77 7.64
N ALA A 159 -21.75 -0.46 8.84
CA ALA A 159 -21.29 -1.05 10.09
C ALA A 159 -22.49 -1.43 10.98
N TRP A 160 -22.24 -2.29 11.96
CA TRP A 160 -23.21 -2.65 12.99
C TRP A 160 -22.76 -2.11 14.34
N THR A 161 -23.71 -1.64 15.14
CA THR A 161 -23.41 -1.21 16.51
C THR A 161 -23.21 -2.41 17.44
N ASP A 162 -22.22 -2.32 18.34
CA ASP A 162 -21.94 -3.30 19.39
C ASP A 162 -22.92 -3.23 20.57
N SER A 163 -22.74 -4.10 21.57
CA SER A 163 -23.59 -4.19 22.78
C SER A 163 -23.71 -2.90 23.61
N ILE A 164 -22.86 -1.91 23.36
CA ILE A 164 -22.89 -0.59 24.02
C ILE A 164 -23.11 0.56 23.02
N GLY A 165 -23.47 0.25 21.77
CA GLY A 165 -23.86 1.20 20.75
C GLY A 165 -22.74 1.76 19.87
N ASN A 166 -21.49 1.31 20.02
CA ASN A 166 -20.39 1.83 19.19
C ASN A 166 -20.37 1.15 17.82
N TYR A 167 -20.00 1.90 16.79
CA TYR A 167 -19.74 1.38 15.45
C TYR A 167 -18.46 1.98 14.87
N VAL A 168 -17.84 1.24 13.95
CA VAL A 168 -16.73 1.70 13.10
C VAL A 168 -16.99 1.19 11.70
N ALA A 169 -17.07 2.11 10.74
CA ALA A 169 -17.06 1.80 9.32
C ALA A 169 -15.71 2.26 8.75
N ASP A 170 -14.87 1.29 8.43
CA ASP A 170 -13.51 1.50 7.98
C ASP A 170 -13.41 1.62 6.46
N CYS A 171 -12.21 1.89 5.95
CA CYS A 171 -11.93 1.84 4.51
C CYS A 171 -12.74 2.82 3.64
N LEU A 172 -13.18 3.97 4.17
CA LEU A 172 -13.87 5.03 3.41
C LEU A 172 -12.90 6.05 2.83
N LYS A 173 -12.87 6.20 1.50
CA LYS A 173 -12.02 7.20 0.82
C LYS A 173 -12.25 8.62 1.36
N GLU A 174 -11.28 9.52 1.22
CA GLU A 174 -11.53 10.93 1.55
C GLU A 174 -12.74 11.48 0.78
N GLY A 175 -13.67 12.10 1.51
CA GLY A 175 -14.89 12.65 0.93
C GLY A 175 -15.94 13.01 1.97
N THR A 176 -17.05 13.54 1.48
CA THR A 176 -18.21 13.88 2.31
C THR A 176 -19.25 12.78 2.23
N TYR A 177 -19.61 12.22 3.38
CA TYR A 177 -20.54 11.11 3.49
C TYR A 177 -21.82 11.50 4.23
N LYS A 178 -22.86 10.71 4.00
CA LYS A 178 -24.14 10.77 4.71
C LYS A 178 -24.34 9.45 5.42
N ILE A 179 -24.88 9.50 6.63
CA ILE A 179 -25.04 8.32 7.49
C ILE A 179 -26.52 8.13 7.78
N PHE A 180 -27.00 6.91 7.54
CA PHE A 180 -28.37 6.49 7.81
C PHE A 180 -28.36 5.38 8.85
N PHE A 181 -29.08 5.57 9.94
CA PHE A 181 -29.24 4.59 11.00
C PHE A 181 -30.50 3.78 10.71
N ASP A 182 -30.33 2.56 10.20
CA ASP A 182 -31.44 1.66 9.92
C ASP A 182 -31.78 0.83 11.15
N THR A 183 -32.92 1.15 11.76
CA THR A 183 -33.46 0.49 12.95
C THR A 183 -34.55 -0.54 12.61
N SER A 184 -34.82 -0.81 11.32
CA SER A 184 -35.90 -1.69 10.87
C SER A 184 -35.84 -3.10 11.47
N GLN A 185 -34.64 -3.56 11.85
CA GLN A 185 -34.44 -4.87 12.48
C GLN A 185 -34.80 -4.90 13.97
N THR A 186 -34.87 -3.74 14.62
CA THR A 186 -35.26 -3.63 16.03
C THR A 186 -36.77 -3.50 16.22
N GLY A 187 -37.50 -2.98 15.23
CA GLY A 187 -38.96 -2.86 15.24
C GLY A 187 -39.56 -1.84 16.22
N TYR A 188 -38.75 -1.21 17.07
CA TYR A 188 -39.19 -0.26 18.11
C TYR A 188 -38.79 1.19 17.84
N TYR A 189 -37.82 1.43 16.96
CA TYR A 189 -37.27 2.75 16.68
C TYR A 189 -37.50 3.15 15.22
N VAL A 190 -37.59 4.45 14.97
CA VAL A 190 -37.69 5.02 13.62
C VAL A 190 -36.28 5.18 13.05
N SER A 191 -36.06 4.72 11.82
CA SER A 191 -34.79 4.91 11.12
C SER A 191 -34.60 6.38 10.76
N GLU A 192 -33.38 6.91 10.89
CA GLU A 192 -33.11 8.34 10.73
C GLU A 192 -31.74 8.60 10.10
N TRP A 193 -31.60 9.75 9.41
CA TRP A 193 -30.29 10.26 8.98
C TRP A 193 -29.61 11.01 10.12
N TYR A 194 -28.28 11.00 10.11
CA TYR A 194 -27.49 11.72 11.09
C TYR A 194 -27.82 13.22 11.16
N ASN A 195 -27.93 13.75 12.39
CA ASN A 195 -28.15 15.17 12.72
C ASN A 195 -29.48 15.75 12.21
N ASP A 196 -30.57 15.00 12.43
CA ASP A 196 -31.97 15.38 12.16
C ASP A 196 -32.18 15.87 10.71
N LYS A 197 -31.55 15.19 9.75
CA LYS A 197 -31.65 15.52 8.33
C LYS A 197 -32.73 14.70 7.63
N ASP A 198 -33.41 15.32 6.67
CA ASP A 198 -34.36 14.62 5.79
C ASP A 198 -33.66 13.79 4.70
N SER A 199 -32.38 14.08 4.42
CA SER A 199 -31.53 13.39 3.42
C SER A 199 -30.06 13.73 3.54
#